data_AF-A0A1T5ERD7-F1
#
_entry.id   AF-A0A1T5ERD7-F1
#
_cell.length_a   1.000
_cell.length_b   1.000
_cell.length_c   1.000
_cell.angle_alpha   90.00
_cell.angle_beta   90.00
_cell.angle_gamma   90.00
#
_symmetry.space_group_name_H-M   'P 1'
#
loop_
_entity.id
_entity.type
_entity.pdbx_description
1 polymer ?
#
loop_
_entity_poly.entity_id
_entity_poly.type
_entity_poly.pdbx_seq_one_letter_code
_entity_poly.pdbx_strand_id
1 'polypeptide(L)' 'MRTPRLFIYPADLMRLSGKGEKTCRRLLRKIKAHFGLEKEHELTYFQVCEFLRIPVEQIIPYIRMLVL' A
#
# COMPACT_ATOMS: atom_id res chain seq x y z
N MET A 1 -9.49 1.43 -20.17
CA MET A 1 -9.35 0.44 -19.06
C MET A 1 -8.95 1.20 -17.81
N ARG A 2 -9.53 0.92 -16.63
CA ARG A 2 -9.07 1.54 -15.38
C ARG A 2 -8.09 0.59 -14.71
N THR A 3 -6.86 1.05 -14.54
CA THR A 3 -5.80 0.25 -13.89
C THR A 3 -5.51 0.86 -12.52
N PRO A 4 -5.45 0.06 -11.43
CA PRO A 4 -5.07 0.59 -10.14
C PRO A 4 -3.63 1.09 -10.20
N ARG A 5 -3.34 2.18 -9.48
CA ARG A 5 -1.97 2.63 -9.29
C ARG A 5 -1.14 1.50 -8.65
N LEU A 6 0.08 1.28 -9.15
CA LEU A 6 0.96 0.21 -8.64
C LEU A 6 1.42 0.46 -7.20
N PHE A 7 1.80 1.70 -6.90
CA PHE A 7 2.36 2.04 -5.60
C PHE A 7 1.27 2.24 -4.53
N ILE A 8 1.64 2.20 -3.26
CA ILE A 8 0.76 2.41 -2.10
C ILE A 8 1.18 3.65 -1.31
N TYR A 9 0.20 4.45 -0.93
CA TYR A 9 0.39 5.63 -0.08
C TYR A 9 -0.32 5.46 1.27
N PRO A 10 0.03 6.26 2.29
CA PRO A 10 -0.63 6.20 3.59
C PRO A 10 -2.15 6.29 3.48
N ALA A 11 -2.67 7.12 2.58
CA ALA A 11 -4.11 7.31 2.38
C ALA A 11 -4.83 6.00 1.95
N ASP A 12 -4.20 5.14 1.14
CA ASP A 12 -4.82 3.89 0.71
C ASP A 12 -4.90 2.90 1.87
N LEU A 13 -3.84 2.84 2.70
CA LEU A 13 -3.84 2.03 3.92
C LEU A 13 -4.82 2.56 4.98
N MET A 14 -5.02 3.87 5.05
CA MET A 14 -6.03 4.46 5.92
C MET A 14 -7.43 4.00 5.49
N ARG A 15 -7.75 4.01 4.20
CA ARG A 15 -9.04 3.53 3.67
C ARG A 15 -9.22 2.02 3.87
N LEU A 16 -8.17 1.23 3.64
CA LEU A 16 -8.18 -0.22 3.84
C LEU A 16 -8.41 -0.61 5.31
N SER A 17 -7.73 0.07 6.24
CA SER A 17 -7.65 -0.38 7.65
C SER A 17 -8.46 0.42 8.65
N GLY A 18 -8.99 1.59 8.26
CA GLY A 18 -9.65 2.54 9.15
C GLY A 18 -8.71 3.22 10.16
N LYS A 19 -7.39 2.98 10.08
CA LYS A 19 -6.41 3.51 11.02
C LYS A 19 -5.97 4.92 10.63
N GLY A 20 -5.56 5.71 11.63
CA GLY A 20 -5.01 7.05 11.40
C GLY A 20 -3.68 7.07 10.62
N GLU A 21 -3.37 8.23 10.07
CA GLU A 21 -2.22 8.45 9.18
C GLU A 21 -0.88 8.06 9.81
N LYS A 22 -0.64 8.44 11.07
CA LYS A 22 0.59 8.12 11.82
C LYS A 22 0.82 6.60 11.88
N THR A 23 -0.23 5.83 12.12
CA THR A 23 -0.16 4.37 12.18
C THR A 23 0.13 3.77 10.81
N CYS A 24 -0.51 4.27 9.76
CA CYS A 24 -0.29 3.81 8.39
C CYS A 24 1.12 4.16 7.88
N ARG A 25 1.65 5.34 8.17
CA ARG A 25 3.05 5.71 7.86
C ARG A 25 4.04 4.80 8.57
N ARG A 26 3.78 4.45 9.84
CA ARG A 26 4.61 3.49 10.59
C ARG A 26 4.55 2.09 9.95
N LEU A 27 3.38 1.66 9.49
CA LEU A 27 3.22 0.40 8.78
C LEU A 27 4.04 0.37 7.48
N LEU A 28 3.95 1.41 6.64
CA LEU A 28 4.77 1.49 5.41
C LEU A 28 6.26 1.40 5.70
N ARG A 29 6.76 2.08 6.75
CA ARG A 29 8.18 1.98 7.13
C ARG A 29 8.57 0.56 7.54
N LYS A 30 7.70 -0.15 8.26
CA LYS A 30 7.94 -1.56 8.62
C LYS A 30 7.99 -2.46 7.39
N ILE A 31 7.07 -2.26 6.45
CA ILE A 31 7.02 -3.03 5.19
C ILE A 31 8.29 -2.75 4.37
N LYS A 32 8.70 -1.49 4.23
CA LYS A 32 9.96 -1.14 3.56
C LYS A 32 11.17 -1.83 4.19
N ALA A 33 11.29 -1.75 5.51
CA ALA A 33 12.38 -2.40 6.24
C ALA A 33 12.38 -3.93 6.04
N HIS A 34 11.20 -4.57 5.99
CA HIS A 34 11.09 -6.01 5.72
C HIS A 34 11.66 -6.40 4.34
N PHE A 35 11.45 -5.58 3.31
CA PHE A 35 11.96 -5.81 1.97
C PHE A 35 13.34 -5.18 1.70
N GLY A 36 14.02 -4.65 2.73
CA GLY A 36 15.33 -4.00 2.58
C GLY A 36 15.30 -2.70 1.77
N LEU A 37 14.16 -2.02 1.71
CA LEU A 37 13.98 -0.80 0.93
C LEU A 37 14.34 0.46 1.73
N GLU A 38 15.10 1.35 1.10
CA GLU A 38 15.36 2.70 1.60
C GLU A 38 14.11 3.61 1.64
N LYS A 39 14.25 4.76 2.27
CA LYS A 39 13.14 5.70 2.52
C LYS A 39 12.57 6.26 1.22
N GLU A 40 13.39 6.42 0.20
CA GLU A 40 13.11 7.01 -1.10
C GLU A 40 12.36 6.05 -2.03
N HIS A 41 12.55 4.73 -1.85
CA HIS A 41 11.88 3.72 -2.67
C HIS A 41 10.36 3.72 -2.47
N GLU A 42 9.58 3.49 -3.52
CA GLU A 42 8.13 3.30 -3.41
C GLU A 42 7.79 1.84 -3.05
N LEU A 43 6.64 1.63 -2.40
CA LEU A 43 6.10 0.29 -2.13
C LEU A 43 4.99 -0.02 -3.11
N THR A 44 5.00 -1.21 -3.70
CA THR A 44 3.90 -1.71 -4.52
C THR A 44 2.78 -2.30 -3.67
N TYR A 45 1.56 -2.36 -4.21
CA TYR A 45 0.48 -3.06 -3.52
C TYR A 45 0.75 -4.57 -3.39
N PHE A 46 1.55 -5.16 -4.28
CA PHE A 46 1.98 -6.55 -4.16
C PHE A 46 2.80 -6.78 -2.89
N GLN A 47 3.81 -5.94 -2.63
CA GLN A 47 4.62 -6.02 -1.41
C GLN A 47 3.79 -5.83 -0.13
N VAL A 48 2.80 -4.92 -0.19
CA VAL A 48 1.89 -4.71 0.93
C VAL A 48 1.02 -5.94 1.16
N CYS A 49 0.45 -6.54 0.12
CA CYS A 49 -0.34 -7.77 0.20
C CYS A 49 0.47 -8.95 0.73
N GLU A 50 1.71 -9.12 0.25
CA GLU A 50 2.63 -10.16 0.72
C GLU A 50 2.93 -10.00 2.22
N PHE A 51 3.27 -8.79 2.67
CA PHE A 51 3.57 -8.52 4.08
C PHE A 51 2.34 -8.74 4.98
N LEU A 52 1.16 -8.30 4.54
CA LEU A 52 -0.08 -8.42 5.31
C LEU A 52 -0.74 -9.81 5.20
N ARG A 53 -0.25 -10.66 4.29
CA ARG A 53 -0.83 -11.97 3.96
C ARG A 53 -2.30 -11.87 3.56
N ILE A 54 -2.61 -10.89 2.71
CA ILE A 54 -3.95 -10.70 2.15
C ILE A 54 -3.92 -10.89 0.62
N PRO A 55 -5.00 -11.41 0.02
CA PRO A 55 -5.15 -11.44 -1.43
C PRO A 55 -5.12 -10.04 -2.06
N VAL A 56 -4.64 -9.94 -3.30
CA VAL A 56 -4.55 -8.66 -4.03
C VAL A 56 -5.94 -8.08 -4.25
N GLU A 57 -6.94 -8.92 -4.48
CA GLU A 57 -8.33 -8.53 -4.75
C GLU A 57 -8.92 -7.73 -3.58
N GLN A 58 -8.42 -7.94 -2.35
CA GLN A 58 -8.86 -7.22 -1.17
C GLN A 58 -8.29 -5.80 -1.08
N ILE A 59 -7.15 -5.50 -1.71
CA ILE A 59 -6.55 -4.15 -1.66
C ILE A 59 -7.04 -3.26 -2.80
N ILE A 60 -7.37 -3.84 -3.97
CA ILE A 60 -7.76 -3.10 -5.18
C ILE A 60 -8.84 -2.02 -4.93
N PRO A 61 -9.92 -2.26 -4.16
CA PRO A 61 -10.98 -1.27 -3.96
C PRO A 61 -10.52 0.03 -3.27
N TYR A 62 -9.38 0.00 -2.58
CA TYR A 62 -8.88 1.12 -1.78
C TYR A 62 -7.82 1.96 -2.48
N ILE A 63 -7.34 1.49 -3.64
CA ILE A 63 -6.29 2.14 -4.44
C ILE A 63 -6.94 3.07 -5.46
N ARG A 64 -6.37 4.27 -5.62
CA ARG A 64 -6.80 5.21 -6.67
C ARG A 64 -6.55 4.62 -8.07
N MET A 65 -7.57 4.68 -8.91
CA MET A 65 -7.50 4.26 -10.31
C MET A 65 -6.82 5.33 -11.17
N LEU A 66 -5.96 4.90 -12.10
CA LEU A 66 -5.52 5.71 -13.22
C LEU A 66 -6.63 5.69 -14.29
N VAL A 67 -7.03 6.88 -14.74
CA VAL A 67 -7.82 7.06 -15.96
C VAL A 67 -6.82 7.52 -17.02
N LEU A 68 -6.59 6.67 -18.01
CA LEU A 68 -5.84 7.00 -19.22
C LEU A 68 -6.77 7.67 -20.23
#